data_AF-A0A529ZQN4-F1
#
_entry.id   AF-A0A529ZQN4-F1
#
_cell.length_a   1.000
_cell.length_b   1.000
_cell.length_c   1.000
_cell.angle_alpha   90.00
_cell.angle_beta   90.00
_cell.angle_gamma   90.00
#
_symmetry.space_group_name_H-M   'P 1'
#
loop_
_entity.id
_entity.type
_entity.pdbx_description
1 polymer ?
#
loop_
_entity_poly.entity_id
_entity_poly.type
_entity_poly.pdbx_seq_one_letter_code
_entity_poly.pdbx_strand_id
1 'polypeptide(L)' 'VFRSKRADRVRIVWWDGSGVCLYSKTLEDHSFCWSAISVARMRLDHTQLMALLAGLDWKKIRPARVRRPLSTG' A
#
# COMPACT_ATOMS: atom_id res chain seq x y z
N VAL A 1 -1.70 10.10 -1.32
CA VAL A 1 -1.87 9.39 -0.03
C VAL A 1 -1.33 10.27 1.08
N PHE A 2 -2.07 10.43 2.16
CA PHE A 2 -1.73 11.24 3.31
C PHE A 2 -1.66 10.35 4.55
N ARG A 3 -0.75 10.66 5.48
CA ARG A 3 -0.64 9.97 6.77
C ARG A 3 -0.65 10.95 7.93
N SER A 4 -1.09 10.50 9.10
CA SER A 4 -0.94 11.26 10.34
C SER A 4 0.53 11.25 10.83
N LYS A 5 0.89 12.22 11.68
CA LYS A 5 2.21 12.25 12.35
C LYS A 5 2.47 10.99 13.20
N ARG A 6 1.41 10.43 13.79
CA ARG A 6 1.46 9.19 14.58
C ARG A 6 1.47 7.92 13.70
N ALA A 7 1.32 8.06 12.39
CA ALA A 7 1.24 6.95 11.43
C ALA A 7 0.13 5.92 11.74
N ASP A 8 -0.86 6.27 12.54
CA ASP A 8 -2.06 5.47 12.87
C ASP A 8 -3.16 5.63 11.83
N ARG A 9 -3.11 6.67 10.98
CA ARG A 9 -4.15 7.02 10.02
C ARG A 9 -3.58 7.19 8.62
N VAL A 10 -4.29 6.65 7.64
CA VAL A 10 -4.01 6.85 6.21
C VAL A 10 -5.24 7.35 5.48
N ARG A 11 -5.05 8.29 4.56
CA ARG A 11 -6.08 8.78 3.64
C ARG A 11 -5.59 8.69 2.20
N ILE A 12 -6.35 8.03 1.34
CA ILE A 12 -6.06 7.91 -0.10
C ILE A 12 -7.14 8.66 -0.85
N VAL A 13 -6.74 9.62 -1.68
CA VAL A 13 -7.64 10.39 -2.54
C VAL A 13 -7.27 10.08 -3.98
N TRP A 14 -8.26 9.75 -4.80
CA TRP A 14 -8.10 9.51 -6.24
C TRP A 14 -9.37 9.91 -7.00
N TRP A 15 -9.27 10.01 -8.32
CA TRP A 15 -10.42 10.17 -9.22
C TRP A 15 -10.72 8.82 -9.87
N ASP A 16 -11.97 8.36 -9.83
CA ASP A 16 -12.36 7.05 -10.37
C ASP A 16 -12.88 7.09 -11.81
N GLY A 17 -13.01 8.29 -12.39
CA GLY A 17 -13.62 8.52 -13.69
C GLY A 17 -14.92 9.33 -13.60
N SER A 18 -15.65 9.20 -12.48
CA SER A 18 -16.91 9.91 -12.22
C SER A 18 -16.77 11.00 -11.15
N GLY A 19 -15.88 10.79 -10.18
CA GLY A 19 -15.79 11.61 -9.00
C GLY A 19 -14.49 11.44 -8.24
N VAL A 20 -14.32 12.31 -7.23
CA VAL A 20 -13.25 12.17 -6.25
C VAL A 20 -13.68 11.12 -5.22
N CYS A 21 -12.86 10.10 -5.06
CA CYS A 21 -12.99 9.09 -4.02
C CYS A 21 -12.00 9.35 -2.89
N LEU A 22 -12.46 9.15 -1.66
CA LEU A 22 -11.63 9.17 -0.45
C LEU A 22 -11.75 7.85 0.29
N TYR A 23 -10.62 7.19 0.50
CA TYR A 23 -10.48 6.08 1.43
C TYR A 23 -9.79 6.57 2.70
N SER A 24 -10.34 6.23 3.86
CA SER A 24 -9.77 6.57 5.17
C SER A 24 -9.72 5.33 6.05
N LYS A 25 -8.53 5.02 6.60
CA LYS A 25 -8.35 3.92 7.53
C LYS A 25 -7.53 4.35 8.74
N THR A 26 -7.95 3.87 9.90
CA THR A 26 -7.24 4.00 11.18
C THR A 26 -6.85 2.61 11.65
N LEU A 27 -5.64 2.47 12.18
CA LEU A 27 -5.19 1.30 12.93
C LEU A 27 -5.22 1.66 14.41
N GLU A 28 -5.89 0.85 15.23
CA GLU A 28 -6.06 1.15 16.65
C GLU A 28 -4.82 0.77 17.47
N ASP A 29 -4.25 -0.42 17.22
CA ASP A 29 -3.12 -0.96 17.99
C ASP A 29 -1.77 -0.89 17.28
N HIS A 30 -1.75 -0.46 16.02
CA HIS A 30 -0.57 -0.51 15.17
C HIS A 30 -0.36 0.79 14.39
N SER A 31 0.85 0.97 13.87
CA SER A 31 1.17 2.08 12.98
C SER A 31 1.49 1.55 11.58
N PHE A 32 1.10 2.30 10.56
CA PHE A 32 1.44 2.01 9.18
C PHE A 32 2.95 2.09 8.98
N CYS A 33 3.55 0.98 8.52
CA CYS A 33 4.94 0.98 8.06
C CYS A 33 5.07 1.89 6.83
N TRP A 34 5.72 3.05 6.97
CA TRP A 34 5.91 4.03 5.88
C TRP A 34 7.36 4.04 5.39
N SER A 35 7.63 4.46 4.15
CA SER A 35 9.02 4.73 3.73
C SER A 35 9.55 5.97 4.43
N ALA A 36 10.88 6.13 4.44
CA ALA A 36 11.46 7.40 4.82
C ALA A 36 10.90 8.53 3.93
N ILE A 37 10.86 9.75 4.47
CA ILE A 37 10.31 10.96 3.82
C ILE A 37 11.13 11.36 2.58
N SER A 38 12.32 10.77 2.37
CA SER A 38 13.22 11.09 1.26
C SER A 38 12.68 10.75 -0.13
N VAL A 39 11.63 9.92 -0.24
CA VAL A 39 11.05 9.56 -1.54
C VAL A 39 9.85 10.44 -1.84
N ALA A 40 10.00 11.37 -2.78
CA ALA A 40 8.93 12.28 -3.21
C ALA A 40 7.74 11.54 -3.86
N ARG A 41 7.95 10.33 -4.37
CA ARG A 41 6.93 9.44 -4.93
C ARG A 41 7.20 8.01 -4.51
N MET A 42 6.15 7.29 -4.13
CA MET A 42 6.19 5.86 -3.84
C MET A 42 5.30 5.14 -4.85
N ARG A 43 5.86 4.14 -5.53
CA ARG A 43 5.09 3.22 -6.36
C ARG A 43 4.81 1.97 -5.55
N LEU A 44 3.55 1.64 -5.39
CA LEU A 44 3.09 0.41 -4.74
C LEU A 44 2.40 -0.44 -5.79
N ASP A 45 2.74 -1.73 -5.80
CA ASP A 45 1.92 -2.73 -6.47
C ASP A 45 0.65 -3.03 -5.66
N HIS A 46 -0.35 -3.68 -6.27
CA HIS A 46 -1.61 -4.06 -5.63
C HIS A 46 -1.37 -4.80 -4.30
N THR A 47 -0.48 -5.78 -4.31
CA THR A 47 -0.16 -6.58 -3.10
C THR A 47 0.45 -5.71 -2.00
N GLN A 48 1.32 -4.78 -2.37
CA GLN A 48 1.98 -3.88 -1.42
C GLN A 48 0.99 -2.86 -0.86
N LEU A 49 0.07 -2.36 -1.68
CA LEU A 49 -1.02 -1.50 -1.23
C LEU A 49 -1.92 -2.22 -0.24
N MET A 50 -2.36 -3.45 -0.56
CA MET A 50 -3.21 -4.23 0.34
C MET A 50 -2.54 -4.52 1.68
N ALA A 51 -1.25 -4.82 1.65
CA ALA A 51 -0.48 -5.03 2.87
C ALA A 51 -0.29 -3.77 3.70
N LEU A 52 0.01 -2.63 3.04
CA LEU A 52 0.03 -1.34 3.71
C LEU A 52 -1.32 -1.09 4.39
N LEU A 53 -2.43 -1.28 3.68
CA LEU A 53 -3.76 -1.12 4.23
C LEU A 53 -4.04 -2.11 5.38
N ALA A 54 -3.51 -3.33 5.34
CA ALA A 54 -3.59 -4.29 6.44
C ALA A 54 -2.71 -3.93 7.65
N GLY A 55 -1.86 -2.90 7.56
CA GLY A 55 -0.91 -2.54 8.62
C GLY A 55 0.36 -3.41 8.64
N LEU A 56 0.59 -4.21 7.60
CA LEU A 56 1.77 -5.05 7.46
C LEU A 56 2.96 -4.24 6.90
N ASP A 57 4.17 -4.73 7.13
CA ASP A 57 5.38 -4.18 6.52
C ASP A 57 5.44 -4.51 5.01
N TRP A 58 4.79 -3.67 4.21
CA TRP A 58 4.72 -3.83 2.76
C TRP A 58 6.10 -3.83 2.07
N LYS A 59 7.16 -3.32 2.71
CA LYS A 59 8.53 -3.35 2.15
C LYS A 59 9.10 -4.77 2.11
N LYS A 60 8.65 -5.64 3.03
CA LYS A 60 9.03 -7.05 3.08
C LYS A 60 8.23 -7.90 2.10
N ILE A 61 7.16 -7.36 1.53
CA ILE A 61 6.33 -8.06 0.57
C ILE A 61 6.93 -7.90 -0.81
N ARG A 62 7.40 -9.03 -1.33
CA ARG A 62 7.81 -9.18 -2.71
C ARG A 62 6.77 -10.06 -3.40
N PRO A 63 6.24 -9.66 -4.56
CA PRO A 63 5.38 -10.54 -5.34
C PRO A 63 6.15 -11.83 -5.63
N ALA A 64 5.52 -12.97 -5.38
CA ALA A 64 6.11 -14.25 -5.70
C ALA A 64 6.45 -14.25 -7.20
N ARG A 65 7.70 -14.57 -7.54
CA ARG A 65 8.08 -14.70 -8.95
C ARG A 65 7.38 -15.95 -9.47
N VAL A 66 6.21 -15.76 -10.09
CA VAL A 66 5.50 -16.84 -10.78
C VAL A 66 6.41 -17.28 -11.92
N ARG A 67 7.02 -18.45 -11.76
CA ARG A 67 7.82 -19.07 -12.82
C ARG A 67 6.83 -19.43 -13.93
N ARG A 68 7.09 -18.96 -15.16
CA ARG A 68 6.27 -19.31 -16.32
C ARG A 68 6.15 -20.84 -16.33
N PRO A 69 4.92 -21.40 -16.36
CA PRO A 69 4.77 -22.85 -16.41
C PRO A 69 5.54 -23.35 -17.62
N LEU A 70 6.46 -24.28 -17.38
CA LEU A 70 7.08 -25.05 -18.44
C LEU A 70 5.99 -25.99 -18.92
N SER A 71 5.62 -25.90 -20.20
CA SER A 71 4.65 -26.82 -20.79
C SER A 71 5.07 -28.24 -20.42
N THR A 72 4.20 -28.96 -19.72
CA THR A 72 4.21 -30.42 -19.81
C THR A 72 3.87 -30.72 -21.25
N GLY A 73 4.81 -31.37 -21.95
CA GLY A 73 4.74 -31.63 -23.39
C GLY A 73 3.46 -32.32 -23.82
#